data_AF-A0A0U5F988-F1
#
_entry.id   AF-A0A0U5F988-F1
#
_cell.length_a   1.000
_cell.length_b   1.000
_cell.length_c   1.000
_cell.angle_alpha   90.00
_cell.angle_beta   90.00
_cell.angle_gamma   90.00
#
_symmetry.space_group_name_H-M   'P 1'
#
loop_
_entity.id
_entity.type
_entity.pdbx_description
1 polymer ?
#
loop_
_entity_poly.entity_id
_entity_poly.type
_entity_poly.pdbx_seq_one_letter_code
_entity_poly.pdbx_strand_id
1 'polypeptide(L)'
;MGMIRIALSGLFLVAAPLAGAVEPSLADALECRLPADTALTVLAAAGVPVDGTDAKPVKAIAYGASVRTASVYRSRDEVGLTYHIPASSLGAFIKAAKLEQWEDEDGAGAHRALLDGRNALNTGHPDDLADATEADIECRMSFGGAL
;
A
#
# COMPACT_ATOMS: atom_id res chain seq x y z
N MET A 1 42.19 -38.02 -46.99
CA MET A 1 42.65 -36.77 -46.34
C MET A 1 41.48 -35.81 -46.27
N GLY A 2 41.12 -35.30 -45.09
CA GLY A 2 40.10 -34.25 -44.92
C GLY A 2 39.15 -34.48 -43.76
N MET A 3 39.60 -34.22 -42.52
CA MET A 3 38.74 -34.15 -41.33
C MET A 3 37.94 -32.84 -41.33
N ILE A 4 36.62 -32.92 -41.23
CA ILE A 4 35.75 -31.76 -41.00
C ILE A 4 35.65 -31.56 -39.48
N ARG A 5 36.23 -30.45 -39.00
CA ARG A 5 36.10 -29.99 -37.61
C ARG A 5 34.79 -29.23 -37.47
N ILE A 6 33.82 -29.81 -36.76
CA ILE A 6 32.60 -29.10 -36.35
C ILE A 6 32.98 -28.23 -35.15
N ALA A 7 33.08 -26.92 -35.37
CA ALA A 7 33.26 -25.94 -34.32
C ALA A 7 31.93 -25.83 -33.54
N LEU A 8 31.92 -26.28 -32.28
CA LEU A 8 30.84 -25.99 -31.34
C LEU A 8 30.85 -24.49 -31.05
N SER A 9 29.92 -23.76 -31.66
CA SER A 9 29.60 -22.39 -31.27
C SER A 9 29.10 -22.40 -29.83
N GLY A 10 29.92 -21.84 -28.93
CA GLY A 10 29.59 -21.67 -27.52
C GLY A 10 28.34 -20.82 -27.36
N LEU A 11 27.29 -21.45 -26.84
CA LEU A 11 26.07 -20.80 -26.40
C LEU A 11 26.40 -19.96 -25.16
N PHE A 12 26.60 -18.66 -25.35
CA PHE A 12 26.70 -17.69 -24.25
C PHE A 12 25.33 -17.63 -23.55
N LEU A 13 25.17 -18.40 -22.47
CA LEU A 13 24.08 -18.24 -21.52
C LEU A 13 24.25 -16.88 -20.84
N VAL A 14 23.56 -15.87 -21.38
CA VAL A 14 23.36 -14.59 -20.69
C VAL A 14 22.44 -14.88 -19.51
N ALA A 15 23.02 -15.16 -18.35
CA ALA A 15 22.30 -15.12 -17.09
C ALA A 15 21.91 -13.66 -16.84
N ALA A 16 20.69 -13.29 -17.23
CA ALA A 16 20.11 -12.04 -16.80
C ALA A 16 20.09 -12.07 -15.26
N PRO A 17 20.57 -11.02 -14.57
CA PRO A 17 20.39 -10.94 -13.13
C PRO A 17 18.88 -10.89 -12.90
N LEU A 18 18.34 -11.96 -12.31
CA LEU A 18 17.04 -11.89 -11.65
C LEU A 18 17.22 -10.84 -10.55
N ALA A 19 16.93 -9.59 -10.86
CA ALA A 19 16.66 -8.58 -9.86
C ALA A 19 15.53 -9.17 -9.03
N GLY A 20 15.87 -9.69 -7.85
CA GLY A 20 14.91 -10.32 -6.95
C GLY A 20 13.81 -9.30 -6.69
N ALA A 21 12.64 -9.54 -7.25
CA ALA A 21 11.47 -8.78 -6.91
C ALA A 21 11.28 -8.98 -5.40
N VAL A 22 11.47 -7.91 -4.62
CA VAL A 22 11.16 -7.93 -3.20
C VAL A 22 9.70 -8.33 -3.07
N GLU A 23 9.43 -9.37 -2.29
CA GLU A 23 8.05 -9.82 -2.08
C GLU A 23 7.24 -8.69 -1.45
N PRO A 24 6.02 -8.42 -1.95
CA PRO A 24 5.18 -7.37 -1.41
C PRO A 24 4.84 -7.67 0.05
N SER A 25 4.94 -6.65 0.89
CA SER A 25 4.78 -6.77 2.34
C SER A 25 3.49 -6.13 2.82
N LEU A 26 3.09 -6.45 4.06
CA LEU A 26 1.96 -5.80 4.72
C LEU A 26 2.15 -4.28 4.85
N ALA A 27 3.40 -3.82 5.01
CA ALA A 27 3.71 -2.40 5.00
C ALA A 27 3.39 -1.78 3.64
N ASP A 28 3.74 -2.44 2.52
CA ASP A 28 3.41 -1.91 1.18
C ASP A 28 1.89 -1.81 0.95
N ALA A 29 1.11 -2.73 1.50
CA ALA A 29 -0.36 -2.65 1.46
C ALA A 29 -0.89 -1.46 2.27
N LEU A 30 -0.43 -1.30 3.52
CA LEU A 30 -0.83 -0.19 4.40
C LEU A 30 -0.35 1.17 3.90
N GLU A 31 0.80 1.23 3.24
CA GLU A 31 1.32 2.42 2.56
C GLU A 31 0.62 2.69 1.22
N CYS A 32 -0.38 1.88 0.84
CA CYS A 32 -1.17 2.06 -0.39
C CYS A 32 -0.35 1.95 -1.68
N ARG A 33 0.68 1.09 -1.68
CA ARG A 33 1.66 0.97 -2.79
C ARG A 33 1.45 -0.24 -3.69
N LEU A 34 0.53 -1.12 -3.32
CA LEU A 34 0.26 -2.37 -4.03
C LEU A 34 -0.94 -2.26 -4.98
N PRO A 35 -0.99 -3.04 -6.07
CA PRO A 35 -2.22 -3.26 -6.82
C PRO A 35 -3.26 -3.97 -5.95
N ALA A 36 -4.55 -3.76 -6.21
CA ALA A 36 -5.62 -4.31 -5.37
C ALA A 36 -5.52 -5.83 -5.17
N ASP A 37 -5.32 -6.62 -6.23
CA ASP A 37 -5.21 -8.09 -6.11
C ASP A 37 -4.03 -8.53 -5.23
N THR A 38 -2.89 -7.84 -5.36
CA THR A 38 -1.70 -8.10 -4.54
C THR A 38 -1.95 -7.70 -3.09
N ALA A 39 -2.59 -6.56 -2.86
CA ALA A 39 -2.94 -6.08 -1.53
C ALA A 39 -3.86 -7.08 -0.81
N LEU A 40 -4.90 -7.60 -1.48
CA LEU A 40 -5.79 -8.62 -0.91
C LEU A 40 -5.04 -9.86 -0.45
N THR A 41 -4.10 -10.33 -1.27
CA THR A 41 -3.29 -11.51 -0.96
C THR A 41 -2.43 -11.27 0.28
N VAL A 42 -1.77 -10.11 0.35
CA VAL A 42 -0.92 -9.72 1.49
C VAL A 42 -1.75 -9.53 2.76
N LEU A 43 -2.90 -8.86 2.68
CA LEU A 43 -3.80 -8.60 3.81
C LEU A 43 -4.39 -9.90 4.36
N ALA A 44 -4.83 -10.81 3.48
CA ALA A 44 -5.32 -12.13 3.88
C ALA A 44 -4.23 -12.97 4.56
N ALA A 45 -2.99 -12.95 4.02
CA ALA A 45 -1.85 -13.63 4.64
C ALA A 45 -1.49 -13.05 6.02
N ALA A 46 -1.77 -11.77 6.25
CA ALA A 46 -1.63 -11.10 7.54
C ALA A 46 -2.80 -11.33 8.51
N GLY A 47 -3.84 -12.08 8.09
CA GLY A 47 -5.01 -12.36 8.92
C GLY A 47 -6.02 -11.20 8.98
N VAL A 48 -5.96 -10.25 8.04
CA VAL A 48 -6.96 -9.18 7.88
C VAL A 48 -8.02 -9.66 6.88
N PRO A 49 -9.26 -9.97 7.32
CA PRO A 49 -10.30 -10.47 6.43
C PRO A 49 -10.78 -9.36 5.48
N VAL A 50 -10.94 -9.72 4.21
CA VAL A 50 -11.27 -8.83 3.09
C VAL A 50 -12.76 -8.46 3.01
N ASP A 51 -13.59 -9.23 3.70
CA ASP A 51 -15.04 -9.15 3.63
C ASP A 51 -15.64 -8.74 4.98
N GLY A 52 -14.78 -8.33 5.93
CA GLY A 52 -15.15 -8.10 7.32
C GLY A 52 -15.32 -6.61 7.61
N THR A 53 -16.44 -6.26 8.25
CA THR A 53 -16.65 -4.94 8.87
C THR A 53 -15.78 -4.72 10.11
N ASP A 54 -15.15 -5.78 10.62
CA ASP A 54 -14.40 -5.74 11.88
C ASP A 54 -12.93 -5.43 11.65
N ALA A 55 -12.47 -4.29 12.15
CA ALA A 55 -11.04 -4.00 12.23
C ALA A 55 -10.31 -5.05 13.08
N LYS A 56 -9.19 -5.57 12.56
CA LYS A 56 -8.35 -6.55 13.25
C LYS A 56 -7.05 -5.92 13.72
N PRO A 57 -6.51 -6.33 14.88
CA PRO A 57 -5.19 -5.90 15.30
C PRO A 57 -4.13 -6.24 14.24
N VAL A 58 -3.28 -5.28 13.93
CA VAL A 58 -2.17 -5.45 12.99
C VAL A 58 -0.87 -5.08 13.68
N LYS A 59 0.22 -5.80 13.37
CA LYS A 59 1.56 -5.45 13.84
C LYS A 59 2.43 -5.05 12.66
N ALA A 60 2.30 -3.79 12.25
CA ALA A 60 3.04 -3.21 11.14
C ALA A 60 3.33 -1.72 11.37
N ILE A 61 4.27 -1.20 10.59
CA ILE A 61 4.55 0.23 10.49
C ILE A 61 4.18 0.67 9.07
N ALA A 62 3.45 1.79 8.94
CA ALA A 62 3.16 2.44 7.67
C ALA A 62 3.59 3.91 7.76
N TYR A 63 4.44 4.36 6.85
CA TYR A 63 4.98 5.73 6.85
C TYR A 63 5.51 6.18 8.22
N GLY A 64 6.14 5.27 8.97
CA GLY A 64 6.72 5.53 10.28
C GLY A 64 5.74 5.51 11.47
N ALA A 65 4.44 5.30 11.25
CA ALA A 65 3.44 5.16 12.32
C ALA A 65 3.13 3.69 12.60
N SER A 66 2.95 3.34 13.88
CA SER A 66 2.48 1.99 14.25
C SER A 66 1.00 1.86 13.95
N VAL A 67 0.65 0.88 13.11
CA VAL A 67 -0.74 0.55 12.82
C VAL A 67 -1.29 -0.30 13.96
N ARG A 68 -2.46 0.07 14.49
CA ARG A 68 -3.12 -0.61 15.61
C ARG A 68 -4.11 -1.63 15.11
N THR A 69 -5.01 -1.21 14.23
CA THR A 69 -6.02 -2.07 13.62
C THR A 69 -6.18 -1.75 12.14
N ALA A 70 -6.66 -2.71 11.37
CA ALA A 70 -7.03 -2.51 9.97
C ALA A 70 -8.31 -3.30 9.62
N SER A 71 -9.15 -2.72 8.78
CA SER A 71 -10.31 -3.35 8.15
C SER A 71 -10.21 -3.16 6.65
N VAL A 72 -10.73 -4.14 5.91
CA VAL A 72 -10.66 -4.16 4.45
C VAL A 72 -12.06 -4.42 3.91
N TYR A 73 -12.43 -3.71 2.86
CA TYR A 73 -13.55 -4.06 2.02
C TYR A 73 -13.10 -4.23 0.58
N ARG A 74 -13.78 -5.12 -0.14
CA ARG A 74 -13.65 -5.28 -1.58
C ARG A 74 -14.89 -4.74 -2.28
N SER A 75 -14.71 -3.84 -3.22
CA SER A 75 -15.75 -3.44 -4.17
C SER A 75 -15.47 -4.06 -5.54
N ARG A 76 -16.27 -3.68 -6.56
CA ARG A 76 -16.06 -4.18 -7.93
C ARG A 76 -14.74 -3.70 -8.52
N ASP A 77 -14.40 -2.43 -8.29
CA ASP A 77 -13.33 -1.73 -9.01
C ASP A 77 -12.13 -1.39 -8.11
N GLU A 78 -12.30 -1.50 -6.79
CA GLU A 78 -11.25 -1.19 -5.83
C GLU A 78 -11.28 -2.08 -4.58
N VAL A 79 -10.20 -1.98 -3.81
CA VAL A 79 -10.08 -2.44 -2.43
C VAL A 79 -9.90 -1.21 -1.56
N GLY A 80 -10.78 -1.06 -0.58
CA GLY A 80 -10.61 -0.07 0.46
C GLY A 80 -10.00 -0.71 1.70
N LEU A 81 -8.98 -0.05 2.24
CA LEU A 81 -8.27 -0.43 3.44
C LEU A 81 -8.33 0.76 4.40
N THR A 82 -9.03 0.59 5.51
CA THR A 82 -9.05 1.58 6.60
C THR A 82 -8.19 1.07 7.74
N TYR A 83 -7.32 1.90 8.28
CA TYR A 83 -6.49 1.52 9.42
C TYR A 83 -6.27 2.67 10.39
N HIS A 84 -6.01 2.31 11.65
CA HIS A 84 -5.90 3.26 12.75
C HIS A 84 -4.45 3.35 13.22
N ILE A 85 -3.97 4.58 13.40
CA ILE A 85 -2.67 4.89 14.01
C ILE A 85 -2.88 5.74 15.27
N PRO A 86 -1.91 5.83 16.20
CA PRO A 86 -2.01 6.79 17.30
C PRO A 86 -2.21 8.21 16.77
N ALA A 87 -3.16 8.96 17.32
CA ALA A 87 -3.44 10.34 16.90
C ALA A 87 -2.19 11.22 16.93
N SER A 88 -1.34 11.05 17.96
CA SER A 88 -0.05 11.74 18.10
C SER A 88 0.94 11.49 16.95
N SER A 89 0.73 10.46 16.14
CA SER A 89 1.57 10.11 15.00
C SER A 89 1.10 10.75 13.68
N LEU A 90 -0.12 11.32 13.62
CA LEU A 90 -0.71 11.77 12.34
C LEU A 90 0.14 12.82 11.63
N GLY A 91 0.63 13.85 12.33
CA GLY A 91 1.44 14.90 11.69
C GLY A 91 2.74 14.36 11.05
N ALA A 92 3.39 13.40 11.72
CA ALA A 92 4.58 12.75 11.16
C ALA A 92 4.23 11.84 9.98
N PHE A 93 3.11 11.13 10.06
CA PHE A 93 2.57 10.30 8.99
C PHE A 93 2.27 11.11 7.73
N ILE A 94 1.51 12.21 7.84
CA ILE A 94 1.18 13.14 6.73
C ILE A 94 2.45 13.58 6.02
N LYS A 95 3.48 13.99 6.78
CA LYS A 95 4.77 14.41 6.23
C LYS A 95 5.50 13.28 5.51
N ALA A 96 5.53 12.07 6.09
CA ALA A 96 6.22 10.92 5.52
C ALA A 96 5.53 10.39 4.25
N ALA A 97 4.20 10.33 4.26
CA ALA A 97 3.37 9.95 3.11
C ALA A 97 3.31 11.04 2.02
N LYS A 98 3.76 12.26 2.36
CA LYS A 98 3.69 13.46 1.51
C LYS A 98 2.25 13.78 1.10
N LEU A 99 1.32 13.71 2.04
CA LEU A 99 -0.07 14.08 1.80
C LEU A 99 -0.17 15.60 1.66
N GLU A 100 -0.97 16.03 0.70
CA GLU A 100 -1.32 17.43 0.48
C GLU A 100 -2.55 17.76 1.32
N GLN A 101 -2.49 18.87 2.05
CA GLN A 101 -3.62 19.32 2.87
C GLN A 101 -4.67 19.97 1.99
N TRP A 102 -5.93 19.71 2.30
CA TRP A 102 -7.09 20.34 1.68
C TRP A 102 -8.02 20.85 2.78
N GLU A 103 -8.66 21.97 2.50
CA GLU A 103 -9.67 22.61 3.34
C GLU A 103 -10.62 23.35 2.39
N ASP A 104 -11.87 22.90 2.32
CA ASP A 104 -12.91 23.46 1.45
C ASP A 104 -14.29 23.37 2.13
N GLU A 105 -15.35 23.66 1.38
CA GLU A 105 -16.72 23.68 1.89
C GLU A 105 -17.23 22.29 2.32
N ASP A 106 -16.61 21.21 1.83
CA ASP A 106 -16.98 19.82 2.09
C ASP A 106 -16.16 19.21 3.25
N GLY A 107 -15.16 19.92 3.77
CA GLY A 107 -14.41 19.54 4.96
C GLY A 107 -12.93 19.89 4.90
N ALA A 108 -12.12 19.19 5.70
CA ALA A 108 -10.68 19.33 5.70
C ALA A 108 -9.99 17.98 5.90
N GLY A 109 -8.77 17.86 5.41
CA GLY A 109 -7.96 16.67 5.60
C GLY A 109 -6.63 16.72 4.88
N ALA A 110 -6.02 15.55 4.71
CA ALA A 110 -4.84 15.41 3.88
C ALA A 110 -5.00 14.22 2.95
N HIS A 111 -4.63 14.39 1.68
CA HIS A 111 -4.79 13.34 0.67
C HIS A 111 -3.59 13.27 -0.27
N ARG A 112 -3.44 12.14 -0.93
CA ARG A 112 -2.54 11.98 -2.06
C ARG A 112 -3.17 11.03 -3.07
N ALA A 113 -3.52 11.57 -4.22
CA ALA A 113 -4.01 10.79 -5.35
C ALA A 113 -2.84 10.22 -6.18
N LEU A 114 -3.15 9.22 -7.01
CA LEU A 114 -2.22 8.59 -7.95
C LEU A 114 -0.93 8.06 -7.30
N LEU A 115 -1.02 7.57 -6.07
CA LEU A 115 0.06 6.81 -5.43
C LEU A 115 0.40 5.59 -6.29
N ASP A 116 1.67 5.47 -6.63
CA ASP A 116 2.19 4.49 -7.58
C ASP A 116 1.37 4.44 -8.90
N GLY A 117 0.86 5.60 -9.32
CA GLY A 117 0.12 5.81 -10.56
C GLY A 117 -1.34 5.34 -10.54
N ARG A 118 -1.87 4.86 -9.40
CA ARG A 118 -3.22 4.28 -9.37
C ARG A 118 -4.01 4.41 -8.08
N ASN A 119 -3.36 4.52 -6.93
CA ASN A 119 -4.01 4.41 -5.63
C ASN A 119 -4.24 5.79 -5.01
N ALA A 120 -5.10 5.86 -4.00
CA ALA A 120 -5.33 7.08 -3.23
C ALA A 120 -5.19 6.80 -1.73
N LEU A 121 -4.59 7.74 -1.01
CA LEU A 121 -4.44 7.69 0.44
C LEU A 121 -4.98 8.99 1.04
N ASN A 122 -5.82 8.89 2.05
CA ASN A 122 -6.44 10.03 2.72
C ASN A 122 -6.53 9.84 4.23
N THR A 123 -6.63 10.95 4.94
CA THR A 123 -6.81 11.05 6.38
C THR A 123 -7.58 12.32 6.70
N GLY A 124 -8.25 12.34 7.86
CA GLY A 124 -8.88 13.56 8.40
C GLY A 124 -7.86 14.63 8.77
N HIS A 125 -8.35 15.83 9.12
CA HIS A 125 -7.50 16.96 9.47
C HIS A 125 -6.89 16.76 10.87
N PRO A 126 -5.60 17.10 11.11
CA PRO A 126 -4.99 16.96 12.43
C PRO A 126 -5.73 17.68 13.55
N ASP A 127 -6.38 18.81 13.25
CA ASP A 127 -7.11 19.61 14.24
C ASP A 127 -8.42 18.93 14.68
N ASP A 128 -8.93 17.96 13.91
CA ASP A 128 -10.12 17.17 14.29
C ASP A 128 -9.82 16.14 15.39
N LEU A 129 -8.54 15.97 15.76
CA LEU A 129 -8.09 14.95 16.71
C LEU A 129 -8.01 15.41 18.17
N ALA A 130 -8.54 16.59 18.52
CA ALA A 130 -8.35 17.21 19.84
C ALA A 130 -8.63 16.26 21.04
N ASP A 131 -9.58 15.33 20.90
CA ASP A 131 -9.94 14.32 21.90
C ASP A 131 -9.79 12.86 21.38
N ALA A 132 -9.24 12.67 20.18
CA ALA A 132 -9.12 11.36 19.56
C ALA A 132 -7.83 10.65 20.03
N THR A 133 -7.94 9.37 20.40
CA THR A 133 -6.75 8.55 20.71
C THR A 133 -6.09 7.99 19.46
N GLU A 134 -6.84 7.93 18.36
CA GLU A 134 -6.45 7.31 17.10
C GLU A 134 -6.84 8.22 15.94
N ALA A 135 -6.09 8.12 14.84
CA ALA A 135 -6.39 8.77 13.58
C ALA A 135 -6.69 7.71 12.52
N ASP A 136 -7.70 7.98 11.71
CA ASP A 136 -8.16 7.09 10.64
C ASP A 136 -7.41 7.40 9.35
N ILE A 137 -6.84 6.36 8.76
CA ILE A 137 -6.22 6.40 7.46
C ILE A 137 -7.02 5.52 6.51
N GLU A 138 -7.36 6.07 5.35
CA GLU A 138 -8.06 5.36 4.29
C GLU A 138 -7.15 5.26 3.07
N CYS A 139 -7.00 4.03 2.58
CA CYS A 139 -6.28 3.69 1.38
C CYS A 139 -7.24 3.03 0.40
N ARG A 140 -7.30 3.55 -0.82
CA ARG A 140 -8.07 2.96 -1.93
C ARG A 140 -7.12 2.48 -3.00
N MET A 141 -7.23 1.19 -3.34
CA MET A 141 -6.37 0.52 -4.31
C MET A 141 -7.18 0.01 -5.49
N SER A 142 -6.77 0.34 -6.71
CA SER A 142 -7.49 -0.03 -7.93
C SER A 142 -7.17 -1.46 -8.39
N PHE A 143 -8.17 -2.19 -8.88
CA PHE A 143 -7.97 -3.39 -9.70
C PHE A 143 -7.56 -3.05 -11.14
N GLY A 144 -7.74 -1.80 -11.57
CA GLY A 144 -7.46 -1.29 -12.92
C GLY A 144 -6.45 -0.14 -12.96
N GLY A 145 -6.67 0.80 -13.89
CA GLY A 145 -5.92 2.06 -13.97
C GLY A 145 -6.25 3.02 -12.82
N ALA A 146 -5.78 4.27 -12.92
CA ALA A 146 -5.98 5.29 -11.89
C ALA A 146 -7.43 5.48 -11.41
N LEU A 147 -7.61 5.57 -10.08
CA LEU A 147 -8.85 5.95 -9.39
C LEU A 147 -9.23 7.42 -9.63
#